data_AF-A0A9W8TIS5-F1
#
_entry.id   AF-A0A9W8TIS5-F1
#
_cell.length_a   1.000
_cell.length_b   1.000
_cell.length_c   1.000
_cell.angle_alpha   90.00
_cell.angle_beta   90.00
_cell.angle_gamma   90.00
#
_symmetry.space_group_name_H-M   'P 1'
#
loop_
_entity.id
_entity.type
_entity.pdbx_description
1 polymer ?
#
loop_
_entity_poly.entity_id
_entity_poly.type
_entity_poly.pdbx_seq_one_letter_code
_entity_poly.pdbx_strand_id
1 'polypeptide(L)'
;MPDIYLLALKTINDSLPECETPIKPEECLVFEDSVPGVEAGRRAGMRVVWAPHPMLKQEYEGREKDILAGRMGEAGSIDLHQLGDHDDGWADYYPDLTDFPYDKYGIVVPPADVEQDPSMKEDIGKDIVTESS
;
A
#
# COMPACT_ATOMS: atom_id res chain seq x y z
N MET A 1 8.43 -12.75 11.95
CA MET A 1 9.07 -11.73 11.10
C MET A 1 8.17 -10.51 11.16
N PRO A 2 8.67 -9.29 11.45
CA PRO A 2 7.83 -8.11 11.38
C PRO A 2 7.24 -8.00 9.97
N ASP A 3 5.97 -7.63 9.89
CA ASP A 3 5.27 -7.42 8.62
C ASP A 3 6.06 -6.44 7.74
N ILE A 4 6.15 -6.71 6.44
CA ILE A 4 6.96 -5.92 5.50
C ILE A 4 6.55 -4.44 5.52
N TYR A 5 5.28 -4.15 5.76
CA TYR A 5 4.78 -2.78 5.86
C TYR A 5 5.26 -2.06 7.12
N LEU A 6 5.33 -2.76 8.25
CA LEU A 6 5.88 -2.17 9.48
C LEU A 6 7.38 -1.89 9.35
N LEU A 7 8.11 -2.76 8.64
CA LEU A 7 9.52 -2.52 8.34
C LEU A 7 9.69 -1.32 7.39
N ALA A 8 8.86 -1.21 6.36
CA ALA A 8 8.85 -0.07 5.45
C ALA A 8 8.55 1.24 6.20
N LEU A 9 7.50 1.27 7.01
CA LEU A 9 7.13 2.42 7.84
C LEU A 9 8.27 2.81 8.79
N LYS A 10 8.88 1.83 9.47
CA LYS A 10 10.05 2.10 10.33
C LYS A 10 11.20 2.71 9.54
N THR A 11 11.50 2.19 8.35
CA THR A 11 12.59 2.69 7.49
C THR A 11 12.35 4.14 7.09
N ILE A 12 11.11 4.49 6.74
CA ILE A 12 10.72 5.88 6.43
C ILE A 12 10.88 6.75 7.67
N ASN A 13 10.31 6.34 8.80
CA ASN A 13 10.38 7.10 10.06
C ASN A 13 11.81 7.31 10.58
N ASP A 14 12.69 6.32 10.42
CA ASP A 14 14.11 6.43 10.78
C ASP A 14 14.86 7.41 9.86
N SER A 15 14.34 7.68 8.65
CA SER A 15 14.92 8.64 7.70
C SER A 15 14.42 10.07 7.88
N LEU A 16 13.38 10.29 8.70
CA LEU A 16 12.83 11.61 8.95
C LEU A 16 13.81 12.46 9.80
N PRO A 17 13.85 13.78 9.59
CA PRO A 17 14.54 14.70 10.49
C PRO A 17 14.02 14.58 11.93
N GLU A 18 14.87 14.80 12.94
CA GLU A 18 14.49 14.71 14.37
C GLU A 18 13.32 15.63 14.77
N CYS A 19 13.08 16.71 14.00
CA CYS A 19 11.98 17.65 14.24
C CYS A 19 10.65 17.22 13.61
N GLU A 20 10.63 16.19 12.77
CA GLU A 20 9.42 15.68 12.16
C GLU A 20 8.74 14.62 13.04
N THR A 21 7.41 14.63 13.04
CA THR A 21 6.63 13.65 13.79
C THR A 21 6.64 12.32 13.01
N PRO A 22 6.94 11.18 13.65
CA PRO A 22 6.85 9.88 12.98
C PRO A 22 5.47 9.63 12.41
N ILE A 23 5.43 9.14 11.18
CA ILE A 23 4.22 8.71 10.47
C ILE A 23 3.64 7.50 11.21
N LYS A 24 2.32 7.53 11.41
CA LYS A 24 1.59 6.44 12.04
C LYS A 24 1.02 5.47 11.00
N PRO A 25 0.76 4.20 11.36
CA PRO A 25 0.18 3.24 10.42
C PRO A 25 -1.14 3.70 9.80
N GLU A 26 -1.99 4.39 10.56
CA GLU A 26 -3.27 4.94 10.08
C GLU A 26 -3.13 6.03 9.01
N GLU A 27 -1.94 6.60 8.87
CA GLU A 27 -1.59 7.61 7.86
C GLU A 27 -1.00 6.96 6.59
N CYS A 28 -0.80 5.63 6.59
CA CYS A 28 -0.33 4.88 5.44
C CYS A 28 -1.48 4.36 4.58
N LEU A 29 -1.27 4.39 3.26
CA LEU A 29 -2.10 3.75 2.25
C LEU A 29 -1.27 2.71 1.50
N VAL A 30 -1.68 1.45 1.57
CA VAL A 30 -1.05 0.31 0.91
C VAL A 30 -1.83 -0.05 -0.36
N PHE A 31 -1.13 -0.29 -1.46
CA PHE A 31 -1.70 -0.85 -2.68
C PHE A 31 -1.24 -2.29 -2.83
N GLU A 32 -2.18 -3.21 -2.99
CA GLU A 32 -1.91 -4.65 -3.10
C GLU A 32 -2.79 -5.31 -4.16
N ASP A 33 -2.24 -6.29 -4.86
CA ASP A 33 -2.98 -7.14 -5.80
C ASP A 33 -3.33 -8.50 -5.18
N SER A 34 -2.64 -8.91 -4.11
CA SER A 34 -2.74 -10.22 -3.50
C SER A 34 -3.59 -10.24 -2.21
N VAL A 35 -4.32 -11.33 -1.96
CA VAL A 35 -5.04 -11.50 -0.68
C VAL A 35 -4.10 -11.48 0.53
N PRO A 36 -2.97 -12.21 0.55
CA PRO A 36 -2.04 -12.16 1.70
C PRO A 36 -1.49 -10.76 1.97
N GLY A 37 -1.21 -9.97 0.93
CA GLY A 37 -0.76 -8.60 1.05
C GLY A 37 -1.81 -7.68 1.65
N VAL A 38 -3.07 -7.81 1.23
CA VAL A 38 -4.18 -7.08 1.85
C VAL A 38 -4.27 -7.38 3.35
N GLU A 39 -4.23 -8.65 3.73
CA GLU A 39 -4.27 -9.04 5.15
C GLU A 39 -3.08 -8.49 5.93
N ALA A 40 -1.88 -8.54 5.38
CA ALA A 40 -0.68 -7.99 5.99
C ALA A 40 -0.81 -6.47 6.20
N GLY A 41 -1.28 -5.72 5.21
CA GLY A 41 -1.51 -4.27 5.32
C GLY A 41 -2.55 -3.93 6.39
N ARG A 42 -3.62 -4.72 6.46
CA ARG A 42 -4.67 -4.56 7.48
C ARG A 42 -4.16 -4.83 8.88
N ARG A 43 -3.38 -5.91 9.08
CA ARG A 43 -2.75 -6.23 10.37
C ARG A 43 -1.69 -5.23 10.79
N ALA A 44 -1.05 -4.56 9.83
CA ALA A 44 -0.15 -3.45 10.10
C ALA A 44 -0.89 -2.19 10.59
N GLY A 45 -2.22 -2.16 10.59
CA GLY A 45 -3.03 -1.01 10.98
C GLY A 45 -3.10 0.07 9.90
N MET A 46 -2.88 -0.31 8.63
CA MET A 46 -2.84 0.61 7.50
C MET A 46 -4.13 0.54 6.68
N ARG A 47 -4.42 1.62 5.93
CA ARG A 47 -5.48 1.59 4.91
C ARG A 47 -4.98 0.81 3.70
N VAL A 48 -5.87 0.05 3.05
CA VAL A 48 -5.48 -0.80 1.92
C VAL A 48 -6.38 -0.57 0.70
N VAL A 49 -5.77 -0.49 -0.47
CA VAL A 49 -6.42 -0.59 -1.77
C VAL A 49 -6.09 -1.95 -2.35
N TRP A 50 -7.10 -2.78 -2.51
CA TRP A 50 -6.98 -4.05 -3.22
C TRP A 50 -7.30 -3.84 -4.70
N ALA A 51 -6.27 -3.94 -5.54
CA ALA A 51 -6.35 -3.80 -6.99
C ALA A 51 -5.85 -5.10 -7.68
N PRO A 52 -6.58 -6.22 -7.54
CA PRO A 52 -6.19 -7.51 -8.07
C PRO A 52 -6.30 -7.58 -9.58
N HIS A 53 -5.54 -8.50 -10.18
CA HIS A 53 -5.81 -8.94 -11.54
C HIS A 53 -7.26 -9.48 -11.65
N PRO A 54 -8.01 -9.23 -12.75
CA PRO A 54 -9.42 -9.62 -12.88
C PRO A 54 -9.70 -11.11 -12.66
N MET A 55 -8.77 -11.99 -13.08
CA MET A 55 -8.93 -13.45 -12.85
C MET A 55 -8.85 -13.82 -11.37
N LEU A 56 -8.00 -13.15 -10.58
CA LEU A 56 -7.93 -13.35 -9.14
C LEU A 56 -9.21 -12.86 -8.47
N LYS A 57 -9.73 -11.71 -8.90
CA LYS A 57 -11.02 -11.20 -8.42
C LYS A 57 -12.17 -12.19 -8.68
N GLN A 58 -12.14 -12.91 -9.80
CA GLN A 58 -13.14 -13.93 -10.14
C GLN A 58 -13.02 -15.17 -9.23
N GLU A 59 -11.80 -15.59 -8.89
CA GLU A 59 -11.55 -16.74 -8.00
C GLU A 59 -12.09 -16.51 -6.57
N TYR A 60 -12.18 -15.24 -6.15
CA TYR A 60 -12.68 -14.84 -4.83
C TYR A 60 -14.06 -14.17 -4.87
N GLU A 61 -14.84 -14.38 -5.93
CA GLU A 61 -16.19 -13.81 -6.04
C GLU A 61 -17.07 -14.21 -4.84
N GLY A 62 -17.66 -13.21 -4.18
CA GLY A 62 -18.49 -13.38 -2.98
C GLY A 62 -17.72 -13.41 -1.66
N ARG A 63 -16.39 -13.33 -1.68
CA ARG A 63 -15.52 -13.27 -0.48
C ARG A 63 -14.84 -11.91 -0.28
N GLU A 64 -15.28 -10.89 -1.01
CA GLU A 64 -14.63 -9.58 -1.01
C GLU A 64 -14.62 -8.95 0.38
N LYS A 65 -15.70 -9.10 1.14
CA LYS A 65 -15.79 -8.54 2.50
C LYS A 65 -14.76 -9.15 3.44
N ASP A 66 -14.51 -10.46 3.32
CA ASP A 66 -13.52 -11.15 4.14
C ASP A 66 -12.10 -10.69 3.76
N ILE A 67 -11.83 -10.52 2.46
CA ILE A 67 -10.55 -9.98 1.95
C ILE A 67 -10.32 -8.57 2.49
N LEU A 68 -11.29 -7.67 2.31
CA LEU A 68 -11.19 -6.27 2.74
C LEU A 68 -11.11 -6.12 4.27
N ALA A 69 -11.68 -7.06 5.03
CA ALA A 69 -11.51 -7.12 6.48
C ALA A 69 -10.19 -7.77 6.92
N GLY A 70 -9.44 -8.37 5.99
CA GLY A 70 -8.20 -9.09 6.27
C GLY A 70 -8.40 -10.43 6.97
N ARG A 71 -9.52 -11.13 6.72
CA ARG A 71 -10.03 -12.30 7.47
C ARG A 71 -10.02 -13.62 6.70
N MET A 72 -9.26 -13.71 5.61
CA MET A 72 -9.12 -14.90 4.79
C MET A 72 -8.22 -15.97 5.42
N GLY A 73 -7.30 -15.58 6.29
CA GLY A 73 -6.37 -16.46 6.99
C GLY A 73 -5.18 -16.92 6.13
N GLU A 74 -4.90 -16.21 5.04
CA GLU A 74 -3.87 -16.56 4.06
C GLU A 74 -2.47 -16.07 4.48
N ALA A 75 -2.40 -15.04 5.32
CA ALA A 75 -1.16 -14.41 5.73
C ALA A 75 -0.56 -14.98 7.04
N GLY A 76 -0.86 -16.24 7.38
CA GLY A 76 -0.23 -16.98 8.49
C GLY A 76 -1.05 -17.08 9.79
N SER A 77 -0.37 -17.39 10.91
CA SER A 77 -1.02 -17.67 12.20
C SER A 77 -1.80 -16.45 12.74
N ILE A 78 -3.11 -16.63 12.89
CA ILE A 78 -4.09 -15.56 13.15
C ILE A 78 -4.06 -15.12 14.61
N ASP A 79 -3.69 -13.86 14.86
CA ASP A 79 -4.13 -13.14 16.06
C ASP A 79 -5.43 -12.43 15.75
N LEU A 80 -6.53 -12.88 16.36
CA LEU A 80 -7.88 -12.37 16.12
C LEU A 80 -8.02 -10.88 16.46
N HIS A 81 -7.13 -10.31 17.28
CA HIS A 81 -7.14 -8.90 17.65
C HIS A 81 -6.62 -7.97 16.54
N GLN A 82 -5.96 -8.51 15.51
CA GLN A 82 -5.38 -7.72 14.41
C GLN A 82 -6.26 -7.69 13.16
N LEU A 83 -7.43 -8.32 13.19
CA LEU A 83 -8.35 -8.38 12.06
C LEU A 83 -9.24 -7.13 12.03
N GLY A 84 -9.39 -6.50 10.86
CA GLY A 84 -10.32 -5.38 10.67
C GLY A 84 -11.76 -5.86 10.62
N ASP A 85 -12.74 -4.95 10.67
CA ASP A 85 -14.16 -5.31 10.60
C ASP A 85 -14.71 -5.22 9.18
N HIS A 86 -15.82 -5.91 8.92
CA HIS A 86 -16.49 -5.79 7.62
C HIS A 86 -17.03 -4.37 7.49
N ASP A 87 -16.82 -3.77 6.31
CA ASP A 87 -17.34 -2.44 5.97
C ASP A 87 -16.85 -1.29 6.91
N ASP A 88 -15.68 -1.44 7.53
CA ASP A 88 -15.08 -0.43 8.43
C ASP A 88 -14.43 0.77 7.70
N GLY A 89 -14.39 0.72 6.36
CA GLY A 89 -13.86 1.79 5.51
C GLY A 89 -12.33 1.83 5.43
N TRP A 90 -11.64 0.81 5.94
CA TRP A 90 -10.17 0.77 5.92
C TRP A 90 -9.58 0.01 4.74
N ALA A 91 -10.41 -0.70 3.97
CA ALA A 91 -9.97 -1.28 2.71
C ALA A 91 -10.99 -1.04 1.60
N ASP A 92 -10.49 -0.80 0.39
CA ASP A 92 -11.29 -0.57 -0.79
C ASP A 92 -10.84 -1.47 -1.94
N TYR A 93 -11.79 -1.98 -2.71
CA TYR A 93 -11.51 -2.68 -3.95
C TYR A 93 -11.60 -1.71 -5.12
N TYR A 94 -10.61 -1.74 -6.01
CA TYR A 94 -10.69 -1.10 -7.32
C TYR A 94 -10.27 -2.09 -8.43
N PRO A 95 -10.95 -2.10 -9.58
CA PRO A 95 -10.53 -2.94 -10.71
C PRO A 95 -9.21 -2.45 -11.35
N ASP A 96 -8.97 -1.14 -11.30
CA ASP A 96 -7.75 -0.47 -11.75
C ASP A 96 -7.60 0.91 -11.07
N LEU A 97 -6.51 1.62 -11.34
CA LEU A 97 -6.17 2.90 -10.70
C LEU A 97 -6.28 4.12 -11.64
N THR A 98 -6.92 3.97 -12.82
CA THR A 98 -6.97 5.03 -13.85
C THR A 98 -7.68 6.30 -13.36
N ASP A 99 -8.79 6.13 -12.62
CA ASP A 99 -9.59 7.22 -12.05
C ASP A 99 -9.54 7.19 -10.51
N PHE A 100 -8.34 6.98 -9.96
CA PHE A 100 -8.16 6.81 -8.51
C PHE A 100 -8.62 8.06 -7.73
N PRO A 101 -9.48 7.94 -6.71
CA PRO A 101 -10.05 9.09 -6.01
C PRO A 101 -9.10 9.63 -4.94
N TYR A 102 -8.06 10.35 -5.35
CA TYR A 102 -7.02 10.91 -4.47
C TYR A 102 -7.58 11.66 -3.25
N ASP A 103 -8.61 12.48 -3.43
CA ASP A 103 -9.25 13.27 -2.36
C ASP A 103 -9.80 12.41 -1.21
N LYS A 104 -10.29 11.20 -1.50
CA LYS A 104 -10.78 10.24 -0.49
C LYS A 104 -9.67 9.81 0.49
N TYR A 105 -8.42 9.87 0.04
CA TYR A 105 -7.25 9.49 0.82
C TYR A 105 -6.48 10.71 1.33
N GLY A 106 -6.98 11.93 1.09
CA GLY A 106 -6.29 13.15 1.48
C GLY A 106 -5.03 13.42 0.66
N ILE A 107 -4.90 12.79 -0.52
CA ILE A 107 -3.74 12.97 -1.40
C ILE A 107 -4.01 14.20 -2.26
N VAL A 108 -3.12 15.19 -2.17
CA VAL A 108 -3.18 16.41 -3.00
C VAL A 108 -2.35 16.17 -4.25
N VAL A 109 -3.00 16.21 -5.42
CA VAL A 109 -2.29 16.14 -6.70
C VAL A 109 -1.58 17.49 -6.93
N PRO A 110 -0.25 17.51 -7.05
CA PRO A 110 0.47 18.75 -7.31
C PRO A 110 0.11 19.32 -8.69
N PRO A 111 0.22 20.65 -8.88
CA PRO A 111 0.01 21.25 -10.19
C PRO A 111 1.08 20.76 -11.19
N ALA A 112 0.72 20.74 -12.48
CA ALA A 112 1.54 20.15 -13.54
C ALA A 112 2.91 20.81 -13.74
N ASP A 113 3.10 22.04 -13.24
CA ASP A 113 4.39 22.73 -13.27
C ASP A 113 5.42 22.11 -12.32
N VAL A 114 5.00 21.36 -11.28
CA VAL A 114 5.91 20.61 -10.40
C VAL A 114 6.69 19.54 -11.17
N GLU A 115 6.18 19.03 -12.28
CA GLU A 115 6.94 18.11 -13.16
C GLU A 115 8.21 18.74 -13.73
N GLN A 116 8.29 20.08 -13.77
CA GLN A 116 9.46 20.80 -14.25
C GLN A 116 10.54 20.96 -13.18
N ASP A 117 10.22 20.68 -11.91
CA ASP A 117 11.15 20.78 -10.79
C ASP A 117 12.38 19.89 -11.04
N PRO A 118 13.60 20.41 -10.87
CA PRO A 118 14.82 19.62 -11.03
C PRO A 118 14.85 18.33 -10.20
N SER A 119 14.22 18.31 -9.02
CA SER A 119 14.14 17.14 -8.14
C SER A 119 13.19 16.04 -8.65
N MET A 120 12.27 16.40 -9.55
CA MET A 120 11.31 15.46 -10.17
C MET A 120 11.82 14.88 -11.49
N LYS A 121 12.99 15.33 -11.98
CA LYS A 121 13.61 14.79 -13.20
C LYS A 121 14.43 13.55 -12.86
N GLU A 122 14.23 12.48 -13.62
CA GLU A 122 15.00 11.24 -13.47
C GLU A 122 16.51 11.52 -13.48
N ASP A 123 17.21 11.06 -12.44
CA ASP A 123 18.67 11.02 -12.45
C ASP A 123 19.10 9.83 -13.32
N ILE A 124 19.32 10.10 -14.60
CA ILE A 124 19.83 9.14 -15.57
C ILE A 124 21.33 8.98 -15.31
N GLY A 125 21.70 8.42 -14.15
CA GLY A 125 23.07 8.09 -13.78
C GLY A 125 23.70 7.23 -14.87
N LYS A 126 24.56 7.84 -15.69
CA LYS A 126 25.33 7.14 -16.73
C LYS A 126 26.44 6.34 -16.07
N ASP A 127 26.13 5.14 -15.58
CA ASP A 127 27.12 4.08 -15.36
C ASP A 127 26.46 2.71 -15.59
N ILE A 128 26.06 2.45 -16.83
CA ILE A 128 25.85 1.08 -17.30
C ILE A 128 27.25 0.52 -17.56
N VAL A 129 27.77 -0.25 -16.60
CA VAL A 129 28.95 -1.09 -16.84
C VAL A 129 28.56 -2.15 -17.86
N THR A 130 28.93 -1.96 -19.12
CA THR A 130 28.88 -3.03 -20.11
C THR A 130 30.00 -4.01 -19.78
N GLU A 131 29.67 -5.13 -19.14
CA GLU A 131 30.52 -6.30 -19.19
C GLU A 131 30.43 -6.89 -20.60
N SER A 132 31.52 -6.71 -21.36
CA SER A 132 31.77 -7.46 -22.58
C SER A 132 32.00 -8.93 -22.23
N SER A 133 31.27 -9.83 -22.88
CA SER A 133 31.63 -11.25 -23.04
C SER A 133 31.42 -11.65 -24.50
#